data_AF-A0AA89BTG6-F1
#
_entry.id   AF-A0AA89BTG6-F1
#
_cell.length_a   1.000
_cell.length_b   1.000
_cell.length_c   1.000
_cell.angle_alpha   90.00
_cell.angle_beta   90.00
_cell.angle_gamma   90.00
#
_symmetry.space_group_name_H-M   'P 1'
#
loop_
_entity.id
_entity.type
_entity.pdbx_description
1 polymer ?
#
loop_
_entity_poly.entity_id
_entity_poly.type
_entity_poly.pdbx_seq_one_letter_code
_entity_poly.pdbx_strand_id
1 'polypeptide(L)'
;MIPPKRNINDAGYSSGMTIFTAGENFHEFEHGLGREPELVTLVVDLGNGYHCDGLGSMSTLPNVKGTQYSWGGVIYGYNESHVRIWAPSKNGGALFSVQDGWGVQSNSFDVSYSGAFQVKVWSKVTNTHVKRFIVGRNDKGQEVDLPVTADIDNDLVFMTVKAIDGNNKGFSFPASGAVQNAHDRGEYGGVVYSYSTNKLRYWLPPLKQTNVNGPQGRLIYINDEYGGGHFQQGSLSAELAIHVWKSNTTC
;
A
#
# COMPACT_ATOMS: atom_id res chain seq x y z
N MET A 1 -34.93 5.58 -3.00
CA MET A 1 -33.82 6.11 -3.84
C MET A 1 -33.15 4.90 -4.46
N ILE A 2 -33.28 4.73 -5.77
CA ILE A 2 -32.74 3.55 -6.48
C ILE A 2 -31.24 3.82 -6.71
N PRO A 3 -30.31 2.94 -6.28
CA PRO A 3 -28.90 3.14 -6.56
C PRO A 3 -28.66 3.11 -8.07
N PRO A 4 -27.74 3.93 -8.60
CA PRO A 4 -27.50 3.97 -10.04
C PRO A 4 -27.04 2.60 -10.54
N LYS A 5 -27.67 2.15 -11.64
CA LYS A 5 -27.35 0.86 -12.29
C LYS A 5 -25.87 0.83 -12.67
N ARG A 6 -25.14 -0.11 -12.06
CA ARG A 6 -23.72 -0.42 -12.30
C ARG A 6 -23.55 -0.99 -13.71
N ASN A 7 -22.97 -0.22 -14.62
CA ASN A 7 -22.42 -0.78 -15.87
C ASN A 7 -21.12 -1.51 -15.50
N ILE A 8 -21.23 -2.81 -15.21
CA ILE A 8 -20.07 -3.69 -15.13
C ILE A 8 -19.71 -4.05 -16.57
N ASN A 9 -19.00 -3.16 -17.25
CA ASN A 9 -18.24 -3.59 -18.43
C ASN A 9 -17.05 -4.41 -17.91
N ASP A 10 -16.68 -5.48 -18.59
CA ASP A 10 -15.54 -6.39 -18.27
C ASP A 10 -14.16 -5.72 -18.08
N ALA A 11 -14.09 -4.39 -18.15
CA ALA A 11 -12.90 -3.54 -18.13
C ALA A 11 -12.45 -3.06 -16.74
N GLY A 12 -13.22 -3.30 -15.68
CA GLY A 12 -12.90 -2.87 -14.31
C GLY A 12 -13.92 -1.89 -13.70
N TYR A 13 -13.64 -1.46 -12.47
CA TYR A 13 -14.43 -0.54 -11.67
C TYR A 13 -13.60 0.69 -11.29
N SER A 14 -14.22 1.87 -11.31
CA SER A 14 -13.66 3.10 -10.74
C SER A 14 -14.64 3.67 -9.73
N SER A 15 -14.17 4.05 -8.55
CA SER A 15 -15.02 4.58 -7.48
C SER A 15 -15.57 5.98 -7.75
N GLY A 16 -15.05 6.68 -8.78
CA GLY A 16 -15.15 8.14 -8.82
C GLY A 16 -14.31 8.80 -7.73
N MET A 17 -14.25 10.14 -7.74
CA MET A 17 -13.52 10.90 -6.72
C MET A 17 -14.34 11.00 -5.43
N THR A 18 -13.75 10.59 -4.32
CA THR A 18 -14.34 10.73 -2.98
C THR A 18 -13.45 11.63 -2.14
N ILE A 19 -14.01 12.67 -1.52
CA ILE A 19 -13.27 13.57 -0.62
C ILE A 19 -12.82 12.78 0.60
N PHE A 20 -11.58 13.00 1.02
CA PHE A 20 -11.00 12.36 2.18
C PHE A 20 -10.13 13.32 2.95
N THR A 21 -10.19 13.24 4.28
CA THR A 21 -9.50 14.14 5.20
C THR A 21 -8.73 13.34 6.24
N ALA A 22 -7.54 13.80 6.61
CA ALA A 22 -6.83 13.29 7.77
C ALA A 22 -7.70 13.43 9.03
N GLY A 23 -7.70 12.38 9.85
CA GLY A 23 -8.59 12.25 11.00
C GLY A 23 -9.97 11.66 10.69
N GLU A 24 -10.29 11.38 9.43
CA GLU A 24 -11.35 10.43 9.14
C GLU A 24 -10.93 9.02 9.55
N ASN A 25 -11.92 8.15 9.79
CA ASN A 25 -11.66 6.76 10.15
C ASN A 25 -11.17 6.01 8.89
N PHE A 26 -11.99 5.12 8.36
CA PHE A 26 -11.69 4.41 7.14
C PHE A 26 -12.81 4.65 6.14
N HIS A 27 -12.50 4.51 4.85
CA HIS A 27 -13.51 4.30 3.83
C HIS A 27 -13.44 2.88 3.37
N GLU A 28 -14.60 2.29 3.19
CA GLU A 28 -14.74 0.98 2.60
C GLU A 28 -15.85 1.05 1.56
N PHE A 29 -15.57 0.53 0.37
CA PHE A 29 -16.56 0.45 -0.68
C PHE A 29 -16.49 -0.92 -1.35
N GLU A 30 -17.67 -1.45 -1.65
CA GLU A 30 -17.80 -2.65 -2.44
C GLU A 30 -17.33 -2.36 -3.87
N HIS A 31 -16.47 -3.21 -4.43
CA HIS A 31 -16.09 -3.10 -5.85
C HIS A 31 -16.98 -3.96 -6.77
N GLY A 32 -17.75 -4.90 -6.21
CA GLY A 32 -18.79 -5.64 -6.93
C GLY A 32 -18.29 -6.67 -7.96
N LEU A 33 -17.02 -7.09 -7.88
CA LEU A 33 -16.46 -8.07 -8.81
C LEU A 33 -16.79 -9.51 -8.44
N GLY A 34 -17.17 -9.78 -7.18
CA GLY A 34 -17.45 -11.13 -6.69
C GLY A 34 -16.24 -12.07 -6.66
N ARG A 35 -15.03 -11.51 -6.79
CA ARG A 35 -13.72 -12.19 -6.75
C ARG A 35 -12.62 -11.19 -6.45
N GLU A 36 -11.45 -11.67 -6.01
CA GLU A 36 -10.29 -10.82 -5.74
C GLU A 36 -9.89 -10.06 -7.01
N PRO A 37 -9.78 -8.71 -6.96
CA PRO A 37 -9.28 -7.92 -8.06
C PRO A 37 -7.91 -8.39 -8.55
N GLU A 38 -7.67 -8.26 -9.85
CA GLU A 38 -6.33 -8.53 -10.40
C GLU A 38 -5.39 -7.36 -10.12
N LEU A 39 -5.85 -6.13 -10.37
CA LEU A 39 -5.16 -4.88 -9.99
C LEU A 39 -6.08 -4.02 -9.14
N VAL A 40 -5.50 -3.39 -8.11
CA VAL A 40 -6.09 -2.21 -7.47
C VAL A 40 -5.02 -1.13 -7.38
N THR A 41 -5.36 0.08 -7.80
CA THR A 41 -4.57 1.28 -7.48
C THR A 41 -5.45 2.28 -6.76
N LEU A 42 -4.85 2.96 -5.79
CA LEU A 42 -5.43 4.11 -5.11
C LEU A 42 -4.66 5.36 -5.56
N VAL A 43 -5.34 6.29 -6.21
CA VAL A 43 -4.78 7.60 -6.55
C VAL A 43 -5.36 8.63 -5.60
N VAL A 44 -4.50 9.39 -4.95
CA VAL A 44 -4.88 10.54 -4.11
C VAL A 44 -4.62 11.82 -4.91
N ASP A 45 -5.67 12.59 -5.14
CA ASP A 45 -5.67 13.94 -5.69
C ASP A 45 -5.52 14.95 -4.56
N LEU A 46 -4.48 15.77 -4.64
CA LEU A 46 -4.15 16.77 -3.62
C LEU A 46 -4.90 18.10 -3.81
N GLY A 47 -5.78 18.21 -4.80
CA GLY A 47 -6.60 19.38 -5.07
C GLY A 47 -5.86 20.55 -5.74
N ASN A 48 -4.58 20.36 -6.08
CA ASN A 48 -3.70 21.34 -6.70
C ASN A 48 -3.17 20.88 -8.08
N GLY A 49 -3.77 19.84 -8.65
CA GLY A 49 -3.35 19.23 -9.92
C GLY A 49 -2.23 18.19 -9.80
N TYR A 50 -1.75 17.92 -8.58
CA TYR A 50 -0.82 16.83 -8.30
C TYR A 50 -1.54 15.61 -7.73
N HIS A 51 -1.01 14.44 -8.07
CA HIS A 51 -1.52 13.15 -7.61
C HIS A 51 -0.39 12.32 -7.01
N CYS A 52 -0.73 11.46 -6.05
CA CYS A 52 0.18 10.46 -5.49
C CYS A 52 -0.51 9.11 -5.29
N ASP A 53 0.30 8.06 -5.13
CA ASP A 53 -0.19 6.70 -4.92
C ASP A 53 -0.49 6.43 -3.44
N GLY A 54 -1.51 5.60 -3.20
CA GLY A 54 -1.72 4.96 -1.91
C GLY A 54 -0.64 3.92 -1.60
N LEU A 55 -0.40 3.70 -0.31
CA LEU A 55 0.59 2.76 0.22
C LEU A 55 -0.09 1.49 0.73
N GLY A 56 0.66 0.39 0.81
CA GLY A 56 0.16 -0.86 1.37
C GLY A 56 0.44 -1.05 2.86
N SER A 57 1.30 -0.20 3.44
CA SER A 57 1.66 -0.26 4.86
C SER A 57 2.25 1.07 5.30
N MET A 58 2.24 1.31 6.61
CA MET A 58 2.90 2.45 7.22
C MET A 58 4.42 2.30 7.21
N SER A 59 5.13 3.35 6.83
CA SER A 59 6.59 3.34 6.68
C SER A 59 7.37 3.73 7.95
N THR A 60 6.84 4.56 8.85
CA THR A 60 7.40 4.83 10.20
C THR A 60 6.45 5.70 11.04
N LEU A 61 6.58 5.65 12.37
CA LEU A 61 5.93 6.57 13.31
C LEU A 61 6.91 7.65 13.82
N PRO A 62 6.44 8.89 14.04
CA PRO A 62 7.29 10.00 14.51
C PRO A 62 7.53 10.00 16.03
N ASN A 63 7.17 8.95 16.77
CA ASN A 63 6.92 9.07 18.21
C ASN A 63 8.19 9.09 19.10
N VAL A 64 8.99 10.16 18.93
CA VAL A 64 10.08 10.56 19.80
C VAL A 64 9.77 11.96 20.29
N LYS A 65 9.58 12.12 21.59
CA LYS A 65 9.40 13.44 22.22
C LYS A 65 10.56 14.36 21.80
N GLY A 66 10.23 15.48 21.15
CA GLY A 66 11.19 16.56 20.85
C GLY A 66 11.69 16.66 19.41
N THR A 67 11.22 15.81 18.48
CA THR A 67 11.58 15.89 17.06
C THR A 67 10.35 16.19 16.20
N GLN A 68 10.39 17.26 15.41
CA GLN A 68 9.35 17.60 14.43
C GLN A 68 9.59 16.77 13.15
N TYR A 69 8.95 15.60 13.05
CA TYR A 69 8.88 14.84 11.80
C TYR A 69 7.46 14.92 11.27
N SER A 70 7.32 15.25 9.98
CA SER A 70 6.06 15.10 9.28
C SER A 70 5.92 13.68 8.75
N TRP A 71 4.73 13.11 8.85
CA TRP A 71 4.44 11.76 8.39
C TRP A 71 3.07 11.73 7.72
N GLY A 72 2.82 10.71 6.91
CA GLY A 72 1.62 10.68 6.13
C GLY A 72 1.57 9.57 5.09
N GLY A 73 0.65 9.73 4.16
CA GLY A 73 0.31 8.72 3.17
C GLY A 73 -0.99 8.01 3.53
N VAL A 74 -1.72 7.60 2.50
CA VAL A 74 -2.99 6.88 2.65
C VAL A 74 -2.72 5.39 2.47
N ILE A 75 -3.15 4.56 3.43
CA ILE A 75 -3.00 3.11 3.33
C ILE A 75 -4.25 2.52 2.67
N TYR A 76 -4.09 1.53 1.81
CA TYR A 76 -5.20 0.75 1.30
C TYR A 76 -4.89 -0.75 1.20
N GLY A 77 -5.96 -1.53 1.25
CA GLY A 77 -5.94 -2.95 0.98
C GLY A 77 -7.26 -3.38 0.36
N TYR A 78 -7.29 -4.56 -0.25
CA TYR A 78 -8.48 -5.06 -0.94
C TYR A 78 -8.66 -6.55 -0.77
N ASN A 79 -9.89 -7.04 -0.90
CA ASN A 79 -10.21 -8.46 -0.90
C ASN A 79 -11.18 -8.79 -2.03
N GLU A 80 -11.91 -9.91 -1.94
CA GLU A 80 -12.86 -10.36 -2.98
C GLU A 80 -14.11 -9.49 -3.14
N SER A 81 -14.37 -8.58 -2.22
CA SER A 81 -15.61 -7.81 -2.14
C SER A 81 -15.41 -6.31 -1.95
N HIS A 82 -14.39 -5.91 -1.18
CA HIS A 82 -14.19 -4.54 -0.73
C HIS A 82 -12.76 -4.06 -0.99
N VAL A 83 -12.64 -2.76 -1.20
CA VAL A 83 -11.40 -2.04 -0.99
C VAL A 83 -11.57 -1.18 0.26
N ARG A 84 -10.57 -1.21 1.14
CA ARG A 84 -10.53 -0.48 2.39
C ARG A 84 -9.37 0.51 2.37
N ILE A 85 -9.65 1.73 2.80
CA ILE A 85 -8.74 2.86 2.81
C ILE A 85 -8.66 3.43 4.22
N TRP A 86 -7.46 3.64 4.72
CA TRP A 86 -7.21 4.26 6.02
C TRP A 86 -6.59 5.64 5.86
N ALA A 87 -7.22 6.64 6.47
CA ALA A 87 -6.63 7.96 6.63
C ALA A 87 -5.65 7.93 7.80
N PRO A 88 -4.57 8.71 7.73
CA PRO A 88 -3.78 9.04 8.91
C PRO A 88 -4.61 9.90 9.88
N SER A 89 -4.28 9.81 11.17
CA SER A 89 -4.93 10.56 12.23
C SER A 89 -4.67 12.06 12.10
N LYS A 90 -5.56 12.86 12.70
CA LYS A 90 -5.41 14.33 12.76
C LYS A 90 -4.22 14.78 13.62
N ASN A 91 -3.63 13.89 14.42
CA ASN A 91 -2.57 14.22 15.38
C ASN A 91 -1.18 14.20 14.72
N GLY A 92 -1.03 14.94 13.62
CA GLY A 92 0.25 15.13 12.93
C GLY A 92 0.44 14.30 11.66
N GLY A 93 -0.54 13.48 11.27
CA GLY A 93 -0.53 12.73 10.02
C GLY A 93 -1.25 13.49 8.89
N ALA A 94 -0.67 13.46 7.70
CA ALA A 94 -1.24 14.10 6.50
C ALA A 94 -1.45 13.07 5.38
N LEU A 95 -2.39 13.31 4.47
CA LEU A 95 -2.57 12.43 3.29
C LEU A 95 -1.32 12.41 2.41
N PHE A 96 -0.61 13.53 2.37
CA PHE A 96 0.69 13.70 1.74
C PHE A 96 1.57 14.61 2.60
N SER A 97 2.85 14.29 2.72
CA SER A 97 3.79 15.16 3.41
C SER A 97 5.24 14.97 2.94
N VAL A 98 5.92 16.08 2.75
CA VAL A 98 7.38 16.19 2.52
C VAL A 98 8.01 17.23 3.47
N GLN A 99 7.30 17.59 4.55
CA GLN A 99 7.57 18.75 5.40
C GLN A 99 8.78 18.58 6.32
N ASP A 100 9.33 17.37 6.40
CA ASP A 100 10.54 16.98 7.13
C ASP A 100 11.85 17.23 6.35
N GLY A 101 11.79 18.03 5.26
CA GLY A 101 12.98 18.55 4.59
C GLY A 101 13.30 17.90 3.24
N TRP A 102 12.40 17.08 2.69
CA TRP A 102 12.57 16.51 1.36
C TRP A 102 12.51 17.60 0.28
N GLY A 103 13.52 17.68 -0.58
CA GLY A 103 13.55 18.63 -1.71
C GLY A 103 14.21 20.00 -1.45
N VAL A 104 14.73 20.24 -0.24
CA VAL A 104 15.66 21.30 0.24
C VAL A 104 15.51 22.78 -0.18
N GLN A 105 14.81 23.18 -1.26
CA GLN A 105 14.89 24.57 -1.76
C GLN A 105 13.60 25.21 -2.33
N SER A 106 12.45 24.54 -2.41
CA SER A 106 11.20 25.24 -2.81
C SER A 106 9.89 24.61 -2.34
N ASN A 107 9.83 23.28 -2.21
CA ASN A 107 8.62 22.55 -1.81
C ASN A 107 8.83 21.65 -0.58
N SER A 108 9.89 21.87 0.21
CA SER A 108 10.26 21.02 1.36
C SER A 108 9.36 21.15 2.59
N PHE A 109 8.19 21.78 2.41
CA PHE A 109 7.18 22.01 3.43
C PHE A 109 5.75 21.69 2.93
N ASP A 110 5.62 21.02 1.78
CA ASP A 110 4.30 20.69 1.23
C ASP A 110 3.64 19.58 2.05
N VAL A 111 2.40 19.83 2.42
CA VAL A 111 1.59 18.97 3.28
C VAL A 111 0.12 19.11 2.89
N SER A 112 -0.55 17.99 2.70
CA SER A 112 -1.97 17.95 2.37
C SER A 112 -2.73 17.12 3.39
N TYR A 113 -3.55 17.78 4.20
CA TYR A 113 -4.42 17.12 5.18
C TYR A 113 -5.79 16.72 4.61
N SER A 114 -6.13 17.20 3.41
CA SER A 114 -7.36 16.87 2.71
C SER A 114 -7.07 16.71 1.22
N GLY A 115 -7.84 15.85 0.57
CA GLY A 115 -7.75 15.59 -0.86
C GLY A 115 -8.99 14.84 -1.34
N ALA A 116 -8.94 14.34 -2.56
CA ALA A 116 -9.89 13.35 -3.03
C ALA A 116 -9.14 12.07 -3.40
N PHE A 117 -9.76 10.90 -3.27
CA PHE A 117 -9.20 9.67 -3.80
C PHE A 117 -10.06 9.09 -4.90
N GLN A 118 -9.42 8.39 -5.82
CA GLN A 118 -10.05 7.51 -6.78
C GLN A 118 -9.41 6.13 -6.68
N VAL A 119 -10.27 5.12 -6.58
CA VAL A 119 -9.84 3.73 -6.65
C VAL A 119 -10.16 3.21 -8.02
N LYS A 120 -9.16 2.60 -8.64
CA LYS A 120 -9.30 1.87 -9.89
C LYS A 120 -9.06 0.40 -9.60
N VAL A 121 -9.99 -0.41 -10.04
CA VAL A 121 -10.01 -1.86 -9.83
C VAL A 121 -10.14 -2.50 -11.20
N TRP A 122 -9.28 -3.43 -11.55
CA TRP A 122 -9.37 -4.14 -12.83
C TRP A 122 -9.92 -5.54 -12.60
N SER A 123 -11.03 -5.83 -13.29
CA SER A 123 -11.73 -7.11 -13.21
C SER A 123 -11.07 -8.19 -14.04
N LYS A 124 -10.32 -7.82 -15.07
CA LYS A 124 -9.63 -8.74 -15.98
C LYS A 124 -8.39 -8.03 -16.54
N VAL A 125 -7.22 -8.49 -16.13
CA VAL A 125 -5.95 -8.20 -16.80
C VAL A 125 -5.61 -9.47 -17.58
N THR A 126 -5.53 -9.38 -18.91
CA THR A 126 -5.22 -10.57 -19.70
C THR A 126 -3.76 -10.95 -19.52
N ASN A 127 -3.46 -12.25 -19.58
CA ASN A 127 -2.09 -12.78 -19.56
C ASN A 127 -1.34 -12.50 -18.24
N THR A 128 -2.06 -12.69 -17.13
CA THR A 128 -1.56 -12.60 -15.76
C THR A 128 -0.99 -13.94 -15.28
N HIS A 129 0.25 -13.92 -14.77
CA HIS A 129 0.92 -15.07 -14.17
C HIS A 129 1.21 -14.78 -12.69
N VAL A 130 0.82 -15.69 -11.80
CA VAL A 130 0.91 -15.45 -10.34
C VAL A 130 1.63 -16.57 -9.63
N LYS A 131 2.58 -16.20 -8.75
CA LYS A 131 3.25 -17.11 -7.81
C LYS A 131 2.94 -16.68 -6.38
N ARG A 132 2.48 -17.60 -5.54
CA ARG A 132 2.12 -17.35 -4.13
C ARG A 132 2.94 -18.21 -3.19
N PHE A 133 3.33 -17.65 -2.05
CA PHE A 133 4.01 -18.38 -0.99
C PHE A 133 3.85 -17.67 0.36
N ILE A 134 3.86 -18.45 1.44
CA ILE A 134 3.78 -17.92 2.81
C ILE A 134 5.19 -17.55 3.27
N VAL A 135 5.31 -16.38 3.90
CA VAL A 135 6.51 -16.01 4.66
C VAL A 135 6.14 -15.72 6.11
N GLY A 136 7.04 -16.09 7.00
CA GLY A 136 7.03 -15.75 8.41
C GLY A 136 8.16 -14.79 8.77
N ARG A 137 8.00 -14.16 9.93
CA ARG A 137 8.94 -13.18 10.50
C ARG A 137 10.40 -13.59 10.63
N ASN A 138 10.68 -14.89 10.66
CA ASN A 138 12.05 -15.40 10.82
C ASN A 138 12.69 -15.72 9.46
N ASP A 139 11.92 -15.60 8.37
CA ASP A 139 12.46 -15.73 7.03
C ASP A 139 13.35 -14.53 6.72
N LYS A 140 14.32 -14.75 5.84
CA LYS A 140 15.18 -13.68 5.32
C LYS A 140 14.60 -13.16 4.01
N GLY A 141 14.99 -11.95 3.61
CA GLY A 141 14.80 -11.50 2.24
C GLY A 141 15.48 -12.47 1.26
N GLN A 142 14.85 -12.74 0.13
CA GLN A 142 15.32 -13.73 -0.84
C GLN A 142 15.20 -13.21 -2.27
N GLU A 143 15.92 -13.88 -3.16
CA GLU A 143 15.69 -13.82 -4.59
C GLU A 143 14.85 -15.05 -4.99
N VAL A 144 13.77 -14.83 -5.74
CA VAL A 144 12.86 -15.88 -6.20
C VAL A 144 12.60 -15.73 -7.69
N ASP A 145 12.42 -16.87 -8.36
CA ASP A 145 12.06 -16.84 -9.78
C ASP A 145 10.66 -16.25 -9.95
N LEU A 146 10.52 -15.40 -10.97
CA LEU A 146 9.23 -14.92 -11.45
C LEU A 146 8.39 -16.10 -11.97
N PRO A 147 7.05 -16.01 -11.94
CA PRO A 147 6.18 -17.05 -12.51
C PRO A 147 6.36 -17.21 -14.03
N VAL A 148 6.88 -16.17 -14.70
CA VAL A 148 7.27 -16.16 -16.12
C VAL A 148 8.36 -15.11 -16.32
N THR A 149 9.23 -15.27 -17.33
CA THR A 149 10.17 -14.21 -17.74
C THR A 149 9.40 -12.95 -18.12
N ALA A 150 9.70 -11.82 -17.50
CA ALA A 150 9.15 -10.50 -17.80
C ALA A 150 10.00 -9.75 -18.85
N ASP A 151 9.32 -9.04 -19.74
CA ASP A 151 9.87 -7.96 -20.55
C ASP A 151 9.77 -6.66 -19.73
N ILE A 152 10.90 -6.13 -19.29
CA ILE A 152 10.92 -5.00 -18.35
C ILE A 152 10.37 -3.70 -18.96
N ASP A 153 10.34 -3.60 -20.29
CA ASP A 153 9.88 -2.40 -20.99
C ASP A 153 8.36 -2.43 -21.25
N ASN A 154 7.77 -3.62 -21.29
CA ASN A 154 6.36 -3.81 -21.68
C ASN A 154 5.48 -4.45 -20.60
N ASP A 155 6.06 -5.25 -19.72
CA ASP A 155 5.31 -5.99 -18.70
C ASP A 155 5.28 -5.25 -17.37
N LEU A 156 4.15 -5.38 -16.67
CA LEU A 156 4.04 -4.90 -15.29
C LEU A 156 4.30 -6.04 -14.32
N VAL A 157 5.32 -5.88 -13.47
CA VAL A 157 5.61 -6.78 -12.36
C VAL A 157 5.26 -6.07 -11.06
N PHE A 158 4.37 -6.64 -10.27
CA PHE A 158 4.05 -6.11 -8.94
C PHE A 158 3.88 -7.24 -7.92
N MET A 159 4.12 -6.89 -6.67
CA MET A 159 4.06 -7.82 -5.55
C MET A 159 3.02 -7.34 -4.54
N THR A 160 2.26 -8.28 -3.99
CA THR A 160 1.28 -8.02 -2.92
C THR A 160 1.57 -8.86 -1.69
N VAL A 161 1.13 -8.36 -0.55
CA VAL A 161 1.24 -8.98 0.77
C VAL A 161 -0.18 -9.16 1.29
N LYS A 162 -0.63 -10.40 1.49
CA LYS A 162 -1.98 -10.71 1.97
C LYS A 162 -1.94 -11.08 3.45
N ALA A 163 -2.75 -10.38 4.23
CA ALA A 163 -2.92 -10.67 5.65
C ALA A 163 -3.60 -12.04 5.81
N ILE A 164 -2.94 -12.95 6.52
CA ILE A 164 -3.48 -14.27 6.85
C ILE A 164 -4.02 -14.34 8.28
N ASP A 165 -3.87 -13.24 9.03
CA ASP A 165 -4.23 -13.06 10.43
C ASP A 165 -4.86 -11.68 10.72
N GLY A 166 -5.32 -11.48 11.95
CA GLY A 166 -5.79 -10.18 12.45
C GLY A 166 -7.09 -9.67 11.81
N ASN A 167 -7.36 -8.38 12.02
CA ASN A 167 -8.60 -7.71 11.61
C ASN A 167 -8.74 -7.57 10.09
N ASN A 168 -7.64 -7.68 9.36
CA ASN A 168 -7.61 -7.57 7.91
C ASN A 168 -7.36 -8.91 7.22
N LYS A 169 -7.56 -10.05 7.91
CA LYS A 169 -7.42 -11.37 7.30
C LYS A 169 -8.17 -11.44 5.96
N GLY A 170 -7.45 -11.82 4.90
CA GLY A 170 -7.97 -11.92 3.54
C GLY A 170 -7.78 -10.65 2.70
N PHE A 171 -7.34 -9.52 3.27
CA PHE A 171 -6.97 -8.33 2.52
C PHE A 171 -5.54 -8.43 1.98
N SER A 172 -5.37 -8.02 0.73
CA SER A 172 -4.12 -7.87 0.00
C SER A 172 -3.69 -6.40 -0.02
N PHE A 173 -2.40 -6.17 0.21
CA PHE A 173 -1.75 -4.85 0.28
C PHE A 173 -0.61 -4.79 -0.73
N PRO A 174 -0.40 -3.68 -1.47
CA PRO A 174 0.76 -3.55 -2.35
C PRO A 174 2.08 -3.54 -1.56
N ALA A 175 3.10 -4.25 -2.05
CA ALA A 175 4.47 -4.10 -1.58
C ALA A 175 5.11 -2.83 -2.17
N SER A 176 6.20 -2.34 -1.58
CA SER A 176 6.87 -1.09 -1.98
C SER A 176 8.14 -1.36 -2.79
N GLY A 177 8.45 -0.51 -3.78
CA GLY A 177 9.70 -0.62 -4.55
C GLY A 177 10.94 -0.11 -3.80
N ALA A 178 10.74 0.70 -2.76
CA ALA A 178 11.80 1.27 -1.94
C ALA A 178 11.32 1.47 -0.50
N VAL A 179 12.27 1.58 0.44
CA VAL A 179 11.96 1.90 1.84
C VAL A 179 11.67 3.39 1.97
N GLN A 180 10.64 3.76 2.73
CA GLN A 180 10.28 5.14 3.04
C GLN A 180 10.33 5.43 4.55
N ASN A 181 11.40 5.02 5.24
CA ASN A 181 11.55 5.24 6.68
C ASN A 181 12.65 6.26 7.00
N ALA A 182 12.37 7.22 7.87
CA ALA A 182 13.28 8.33 8.18
C ALA A 182 14.08 8.16 9.48
N HIS A 183 13.79 7.18 10.36
CA HIS A 183 14.56 7.00 11.58
C HIS A 183 14.30 5.65 12.27
N ASP A 184 15.23 5.23 13.13
CA ASP A 184 15.23 3.98 13.89
C ASP A 184 14.30 3.89 15.12
N ARG A 185 13.32 4.79 15.28
CA ARG A 185 12.64 4.98 16.58
C ARG A 185 11.14 4.68 16.64
N GLY A 186 10.48 4.38 15.52
CA GLY A 186 9.05 4.04 15.47
C GLY A 186 8.78 2.69 14.80
N GLU A 187 7.69 1.99 15.16
CA GLU A 187 7.26 0.78 14.44
C GLU A 187 6.95 1.14 12.98
N TYR A 188 7.22 0.20 12.09
CA TYR A 188 7.10 0.36 10.65
C TYR A 188 6.73 -0.98 10.02
N GLY A 189 6.25 -0.94 8.79
CA GLY A 189 6.03 -2.15 8.04
C GLY A 189 6.05 -1.97 6.53
N GLY A 190 5.81 -3.09 5.87
CA GLY A 190 5.87 -3.20 4.42
C GLY A 190 6.98 -4.13 3.97
N VAL A 191 6.74 -4.76 2.82
CA VAL A 191 7.74 -5.57 2.11
C VAL A 191 8.30 -4.71 0.99
N VAL A 192 9.63 -4.71 0.86
CA VAL A 192 10.30 -4.02 -0.24
C VAL A 192 10.69 -5.03 -1.31
N TYR A 193 10.53 -4.70 -2.58
CA TYR A 193 10.92 -5.58 -3.68
C TYR A 193 11.56 -4.82 -4.85
N SER A 194 12.33 -5.55 -5.65
CA SER A 194 12.80 -5.14 -6.98
C SER A 194 12.85 -6.37 -7.89
N TYR A 195 12.88 -6.18 -9.21
CA TYR A 195 12.84 -7.30 -10.15
C TYR A 195 13.78 -7.10 -11.34
N SER A 196 14.12 -8.22 -11.97
CA SER A 196 14.80 -8.31 -13.26
C SER A 196 13.87 -8.99 -14.27
N THR A 197 14.41 -9.37 -15.43
CA THR A 197 13.66 -10.10 -16.46
C THR A 197 13.18 -11.48 -16.02
N ASN A 198 13.77 -12.13 -15.02
CA ASN A 198 13.37 -13.49 -14.62
C ASN A 198 13.34 -13.73 -13.11
N LYS A 199 13.77 -12.75 -12.31
CA LYS A 199 13.84 -12.89 -10.86
C LYS A 199 13.30 -11.66 -10.15
N LEU A 200 12.79 -11.87 -8.95
CA LEU A 200 12.40 -10.82 -8.01
C LEU A 200 13.21 -10.97 -6.74
N ARG A 201 13.71 -9.86 -6.21
CA ARG A 201 14.30 -9.76 -4.88
C ARG A 201 13.31 -9.09 -3.97
N TYR A 202 13.20 -9.59 -2.74
CA TYR A 202 12.42 -8.92 -1.71
C TYR A 202 13.19 -8.86 -0.39
N TRP A 203 12.84 -7.86 0.41
CA TRP A 203 13.40 -7.62 1.74
C TRP A 203 12.26 -7.51 2.74
N LEU A 204 12.41 -8.24 3.85
CA LEU A 204 11.51 -8.19 4.98
C LEU A 204 12.05 -7.17 6.00
N PRO A 205 11.16 -6.43 6.70
CA PRO A 205 11.58 -5.47 7.70
C PRO A 205 12.22 -6.18 8.90
N PRO A 206 13.30 -5.63 9.48
CA PRO A 206 14.03 -6.33 10.54
C PRO A 206 13.24 -6.42 11.86
N LEU A 207 13.45 -7.53 12.58
CA LEU A 207 12.75 -7.88 13.82
C LEU A 207 12.98 -6.89 14.98
N LYS A 208 14.18 -6.28 15.02
CA LYS A 208 14.61 -5.34 16.06
C LYS A 208 15.91 -4.70 15.60
N GLN A 209 16.09 -3.39 15.76
CA GLN A 209 17.45 -2.87 15.78
C GLN A 209 18.17 -3.37 17.02
N THR A 210 19.34 -3.97 16.83
CA THR A 210 20.15 -4.50 17.92
C THR A 210 20.52 -3.36 18.87
N ASN A 211 20.22 -3.54 20.16
CA ASN A 211 20.69 -2.77 21.33
C ASN A 211 19.75 -1.72 21.96
N VAL A 212 18.48 -1.67 21.58
CA VAL A 212 17.46 -0.93 22.35
C VAL A 212 16.18 -1.75 22.38
N ASN A 213 15.24 -1.43 23.27
CA ASN A 213 13.83 -1.80 23.09
C ASN A 213 13.27 -1.03 21.87
N GLY A 214 13.88 -1.28 20.71
CA GLY A 214 13.64 -0.57 19.47
C GLY A 214 12.42 -1.13 18.76
N PRO A 215 11.89 -0.36 17.81
CA PRO A 215 10.68 -0.70 17.09
C PRO A 215 10.81 -1.99 16.29
N GLN A 216 9.71 -2.74 16.24
CA GLN A 216 9.60 -3.99 15.51
C GLN A 216 9.05 -3.76 14.10
N GLY A 217 9.78 -4.22 13.09
CA GLY A 217 9.29 -4.26 11.72
C GLY A 217 8.16 -5.27 11.53
N ARG A 218 7.12 -4.91 10.76
CA ARG A 218 5.96 -5.76 10.45
C ARG A 218 5.79 -5.95 8.95
N LEU A 219 5.32 -7.13 8.51
CA LEU A 219 5.04 -7.35 7.09
C LEU A 219 3.89 -6.47 6.58
N ILE A 220 2.89 -6.26 7.43
CA ILE A 220 1.77 -5.33 7.24
C ILE A 220 1.62 -4.55 8.55
N TYR A 221 1.63 -3.22 8.47
CA TYR A 221 1.49 -2.35 9.64
C TYR A 221 0.44 -1.25 9.43
N ILE A 222 -0.59 -1.28 10.28
CA ILE A 222 -1.64 -0.27 10.43
C ILE A 222 -1.89 -0.14 11.94
N ASN A 223 -1.64 1.02 12.53
CA ASN A 223 -1.79 1.22 13.97
C ASN A 223 -3.01 2.10 14.30
N ASP A 224 -3.07 2.55 15.55
CA ASP A 224 -4.08 3.46 16.09
C ASP A 224 -4.06 4.87 15.49
N GLU A 225 -2.93 5.29 14.90
CA GLU A 225 -2.80 6.55 14.16
C GLU A 225 -3.38 6.46 12.74
N TYR A 226 -3.99 5.33 12.36
CA TYR A 226 -4.69 5.18 11.09
C TYR A 226 -6.13 4.72 11.30
N GLY A 227 -7.00 5.27 10.47
CA GLY A 227 -8.44 5.06 10.47
C GLY A 227 -9.15 5.09 11.81
N GLY A 228 -8.80 6.07 12.65
CA GLY A 228 -9.37 6.25 13.98
C GLY A 228 -9.11 5.07 14.92
N GLY A 229 -8.08 4.28 14.62
CA GLY A 229 -7.73 3.06 15.35
C GLY A 229 -8.60 1.85 15.04
N HIS A 230 -9.42 1.89 13.99
CA HIS A 230 -10.15 0.73 13.50
C HIS A 230 -9.34 -0.12 12.54
N PHE A 231 -9.54 -1.45 12.60
CA PHE A 231 -8.89 -2.43 11.74
C PHE A 231 -7.35 -2.34 11.74
N GLN A 232 -6.77 -2.17 12.93
CA GLN A 232 -5.32 -2.23 13.12
C GLN A 232 -4.76 -3.60 12.70
N GLN A 233 -3.52 -3.60 12.22
CA GLN A 233 -2.79 -4.78 11.77
C GLN A 233 -1.30 -4.67 12.13
N GLY A 234 -0.74 -5.75 12.67
CA GLY A 234 0.70 -5.86 12.98
C GLY A 234 1.22 -7.23 12.60
N SER A 235 1.08 -7.62 11.33
CA SER A 235 1.35 -8.98 10.88
C SER A 235 2.84 -9.32 10.89
N LEU A 236 3.14 -10.47 11.48
CA LEU A 236 4.46 -11.10 11.48
C LEU A 236 4.54 -12.26 10.49
N SER A 237 3.44 -12.63 9.85
CA SER A 237 3.37 -13.62 8.79
C SER A 237 2.31 -13.21 7.79
N ALA A 238 2.56 -13.47 6.51
CA ALA A 238 1.68 -13.08 5.42
C ALA A 238 1.89 -14.01 4.21
N GLU A 239 0.92 -14.03 3.30
CA GLU A 239 1.12 -14.61 1.97
C GLU A 239 1.69 -13.53 1.05
N LEU A 240 2.77 -13.81 0.36
CA LEU A 240 3.28 -12.97 -0.72
C LEU A 240 2.78 -13.50 -2.05
N ALA A 241 2.34 -12.60 -2.93
CA ALA A 241 1.99 -12.92 -4.30
C ALA A 241 2.79 -12.05 -5.27
N ILE A 242 3.41 -12.69 -6.26
CA ILE A 242 4.10 -12.02 -7.37
C ILE A 242 3.23 -12.16 -8.59
N HIS A 243 2.93 -11.05 -9.22
CA HIS A 243 2.10 -10.99 -10.41
C HIS A 243 2.92 -10.41 -11.56
N VAL A 244 2.92 -11.10 -12.69
CA VAL A 244 3.50 -10.62 -13.94
C VAL A 244 2.38 -10.49 -14.95
N TRP A 245 2.18 -9.28 -15.45
CA TRP A 245 1.21 -8.98 -16.49
C TRP A 245 1.90 -8.74 -17.79
N LYS A 246 1.60 -9.62 -18.74
CA LYS A 246 2.08 -9.47 -20.10
C LYS A 246 1.23 -8.46 -20.85
N SER A 247 1.86 -7.38 -21.28
CA SER A 247 1.24 -6.48 -22.24
C SER A 247 1.04 -7.23 -23.56
N ASN A 248 -0.20 -7.27 -24.06
CA ASN A 248 -0.42 -7.61 -25.46
C ASN A 248 -0.20 -6.32 -26.25
N THR A 249 0.79 -6.33 -27.15
CA THR A 249 1.17 -5.28 -28.11
C THR A 249 0.83 -3.85 -27.68
N THR A 250 1.85 -3.14 -27.19
CA THR A 250 1.89 -1.68 -27.11
C THR A 250 1.52 -1.09 -28.49
N CYS A 251 0.42 -0.35 -28.57
CA CYS A 251 0.08 0.47 -29.74
C CYS A 251 1.01 1.69 -29.82
#